data_AF-A0AAP0KJR7-F1
#
_entry.id   AF-A0AAP0KJR7-F1
#
_cell.length_a   1.000
_cell.length_b   1.000
_cell.length_c   1.000
_cell.angle_alpha   90.00
_cell.angle_beta   90.00
_cell.angle_gamma   90.00
#
_symmetry.space_group_name_H-M   'P 1'
#
loop_
_entity.id
_entity.type
_entity.pdbx_description
1 polymer ?
#
loop_
_entity_poly.entity_id
_entity_poly.type
_entity_poly.pdbx_seq_one_letter_code
_entity_poly.pdbx_strand_id
1 'polypeptide(L)'
;MTPPQPMKVSPTQQLHQLLHSFDREREGAMNSRTLCLLRFFKPSSQSLLDLTLRSISSSALETPKSEFPQTLASLRDRLAQESPSLADFIRLRDSEDYSVEVGTKKNPIPKPKWMKESIPGGSKYAKIKSKLRELKLHTVCEEARCPNLGECWSGGETGTATATIMILGDTCTRGCRFCNVKTSRTPPPPDPNEPSNVAEAIASWGLDYVVITSVDRDDLPDQGSGHFTETIEKLKKLKPSMLIEALVPDFRGDPGCVENISKSGLDVFAHNIETVEELQRAVRDHRANFEQSIKVLKMAKEYAPAGTLTKTSIMLGCGETPEQVLKTMEKVRAAGVDVMTFGQYMRPSKRHMPVSEYITPEAFEKYRVIGMDMGFRYVASGPMVRSSYKAGEFYIKSMIDADRAATASPSA
;
A
#
# COMPACT_ATOMS: atom_id res chain seq x y z
N MET A 1 10.00 42.43 -43.75
CA MET A 1 10.33 42.83 -42.37
C MET A 1 10.04 41.66 -41.46
N THR A 2 11.08 40.94 -41.06
CA THR A 2 11.03 39.67 -40.31
C THR A 2 11.40 39.98 -38.85
N PRO A 3 10.70 39.42 -37.83
CA PRO A 3 11.06 39.66 -36.43
C PRO A 3 12.36 38.90 -36.05
N PRO A 4 13.15 39.41 -35.09
CA PRO A 4 14.41 38.80 -34.70
C PRO A 4 14.20 37.54 -33.85
N GLN A 5 15.03 36.52 -34.06
CA GLN A 5 15.06 35.31 -33.23
C GLN A 5 15.70 35.58 -31.86
N PRO A 6 15.23 34.93 -30.78
CA PRO A 6 15.85 35.05 -29.46
C PRO A 6 17.14 34.23 -29.35
N MET A 7 18.18 34.84 -28.76
CA MET A 7 19.47 34.23 -28.46
C MET A 7 19.33 33.11 -27.41
N LYS A 8 19.97 31.96 -27.67
CA LYS A 8 20.11 30.85 -26.71
C LYS A 8 21.15 31.20 -25.64
N VAL A 9 20.72 31.22 -24.38
CA VAL A 9 21.59 31.34 -23.20
C VAL A 9 22.08 29.95 -22.80
N SER A 10 23.36 29.81 -22.44
CA SER A 10 23.97 28.53 -22.12
C SER A 10 23.54 28.00 -20.73
N PRO A 11 23.44 26.66 -20.53
CA PRO A 11 22.99 26.04 -19.28
C PRO A 11 23.81 26.45 -18.05
N THR A 12 25.07 26.84 -18.24
CA THR A 12 25.99 27.23 -17.16
C THR A 12 25.63 28.60 -16.54
N GLN A 13 24.93 29.47 -17.28
CA GLN A 13 24.51 30.79 -16.77
C GLN A 13 23.21 30.75 -15.95
N GLN A 14 22.37 29.72 -16.11
CA GLN A 14 21.16 29.54 -15.28
C GLN A 14 21.49 29.01 -13.87
N LEU A 15 22.58 28.25 -13.72
CA LEU A 15 22.98 27.69 -12.42
C LEU A 15 23.55 28.74 -11.46
N HIS A 16 24.22 29.77 -12.00
CA HIS A 16 24.83 30.84 -11.20
C HIS A 16 23.82 31.86 -10.66
N GLN A 17 22.65 32.02 -11.31
CA GLN A 17 21.57 32.87 -10.82
C GLN A 17 20.71 32.21 -9.73
N LEU A 18 20.63 30.88 -9.70
CA LEU A 18 19.91 30.10 -8.68
C LEU A 18 20.68 29.98 -7.36
N LEU A 19 22.02 29.98 -7.40
CA LEU A 19 22.83 29.93 -6.17
C LEU A 19 22.87 31.26 -5.42
N HIS A 20 22.72 32.39 -6.11
CA HIS A 20 22.67 33.72 -5.46
C HIS A 20 21.31 34.10 -4.87
N SER A 21 20.23 33.38 -5.20
CA SER A 21 18.90 33.60 -4.60
C SER A 21 18.69 32.81 -3.30
N PHE A 22 19.48 31.76 -3.05
CA PHE A 22 19.35 30.92 -1.84
C PHE A 22 20.04 31.52 -0.60
N ASP A 23 21.05 32.38 -0.76
CA ASP A 23 21.78 32.98 0.37
C ASP A 23 21.12 34.24 0.96
N ARG A 24 20.04 34.78 0.36
CA ARG A 24 19.34 35.98 0.89
C ARG A 24 18.13 35.68 1.77
N GLU A 25 17.67 34.44 1.85
CA GLU A 25 16.47 34.09 2.64
C GLU A 25 16.78 33.44 3.99
N ARG A 26 18.06 33.24 4.35
CA ARG A 26 18.46 32.60 5.62
C ARG A 26 18.96 33.52 6.74
N GLU A 27 19.13 34.83 6.49
CA GLU A 27 19.66 35.78 7.49
C GLU A 27 18.60 36.65 8.19
N GLY A 28 17.30 36.37 8.01
CA GLY A 28 16.23 37.26 8.46
C GLY A 28 15.16 36.65 9.34
N ALA A 29 15.49 36.01 10.48
CA ALA A 29 14.61 35.97 11.67
C ALA A 29 15.20 35.10 12.80
N MET A 30 16.18 35.61 13.55
CA MET A 30 16.40 35.17 14.94
C MET A 30 17.15 36.26 15.69
N ASN A 31 16.40 37.11 16.39
CA ASN A 31 16.93 38.06 17.37
C ASN A 31 15.95 38.16 18.53
N SER A 32 16.33 37.62 19.69
CA SER A 32 16.25 38.34 20.98
C SER A 32 16.87 37.54 22.12
N ARG A 33 17.90 38.15 22.73
CA ARG A 33 18.30 38.07 24.15
C ARG A 33 18.92 36.75 24.64
N THR A 34 20.25 36.76 24.87
CA THR A 34 20.84 37.23 26.14
C THR A 34 22.38 37.07 26.10
N LEU A 35 23.07 38.20 26.26
CA LEU A 35 24.48 38.34 26.60
C LEU A 35 24.79 37.63 27.93
N CYS A 36 25.91 36.92 28.06
CA CYS A 36 27.02 37.40 28.91
C CYS A 36 28.28 36.50 28.87
N LEU A 37 29.42 37.18 28.78
CA LEU A 37 30.76 36.84 29.29
C LEU A 37 31.60 35.78 28.56
N LEU A 38 32.29 36.30 27.54
CA LEU A 38 33.67 35.95 27.19
C LEU A 38 34.65 36.32 28.30
N ARG A 39 35.64 35.45 28.52
CA ARG A 39 37.07 35.67 28.93
C ARG A 39 37.57 34.34 29.55
N PHE A 40 38.70 33.74 29.24
CA PHE A 40 39.97 34.16 28.67
C PHE A 40 40.81 32.89 28.33
N PHE A 41 41.85 33.08 27.50
CA PHE A 41 43.10 32.31 27.34
C PHE A 41 43.27 31.24 26.24
N LYS A 42 44.37 31.48 25.52
CA LYS A 42 44.98 30.82 24.35
C LYS A 42 45.69 29.49 24.71
N PRO A 43 46.10 28.69 23.71
CA PRO A 43 46.64 27.35 23.86
C PRO A 43 48.16 27.34 24.05
N SER A 44 48.68 26.29 24.69
CA SER A 44 50.08 25.88 24.56
C SER A 44 50.22 24.38 24.72
N SER A 45 51.13 23.85 23.92
CA SER A 45 51.33 22.47 23.53
C SER A 45 52.29 21.69 24.44
N GLN A 46 52.31 20.36 24.22
CA GLN A 46 53.37 19.40 24.58
C GLN A 46 53.54 19.12 26.07
N SER A 47 53.84 17.93 26.56
CA SER A 47 53.98 16.56 26.07
C SER A 47 54.14 15.71 27.34
N LEU A 48 53.89 14.40 27.31
CA LEU A 48 54.78 13.36 27.85
C LEU A 48 54.07 12.01 27.85
N LEU A 49 54.76 11.05 27.25
CA LEU A 49 54.49 9.63 27.20
C LEU A 49 54.66 9.03 28.61
N ASP A 50 53.81 8.08 29.01
CA ASP A 50 54.20 6.67 29.04
C ASP A 50 53.08 5.74 29.53
N LEU A 51 52.93 4.66 28.75
CA LEU A 51 52.47 3.31 29.08
C LEU A 51 51.43 3.09 30.20
N THR A 52 50.28 2.56 29.79
CA THR A 52 49.94 1.18 30.15
C THR A 52 48.94 0.60 29.14
N LEU A 53 49.43 -0.33 28.31
CA LEU A 53 48.65 -1.26 27.51
C LEU A 53 47.84 -2.16 28.46
N ARG A 54 46.53 -1.91 28.57
CA ARG A 54 45.56 -2.95 28.94
C ARG A 54 44.67 -3.23 27.76
N SER A 55 44.84 -4.44 27.25
CA SER A 55 43.91 -5.17 26.38
C SER A 55 42.46 -4.89 26.79
N ILE A 56 41.76 -4.09 25.99
CA ILE A 56 40.31 -4.07 25.97
C ILE A 56 39.94 -4.98 24.81
N SER A 57 39.55 -6.19 25.16
CA SER A 57 38.94 -7.14 24.24
C SER A 57 37.77 -6.45 23.56
N SER A 58 37.87 -6.30 22.25
CA SER A 58 36.79 -5.84 21.37
C SER A 58 35.66 -6.87 21.44
N SER A 59 34.77 -6.76 22.41
CA SER A 59 33.45 -7.34 22.31
C SER A 59 32.74 -6.55 21.22
N ALA A 60 32.81 -7.08 20.00
CA ALA A 60 31.91 -6.68 18.95
C ALA A 60 30.49 -6.75 19.52
N LEU A 61 29.86 -5.59 19.67
CA LEU A 61 28.42 -5.51 19.87
C LEU A 61 27.80 -6.07 18.59
N GLU A 62 27.56 -7.37 18.59
CA GLU A 62 26.68 -8.02 17.64
C GLU A 62 25.32 -7.34 17.79
N THR A 63 24.97 -6.54 16.79
CA THR A 63 23.58 -6.18 16.56
C THR A 63 22.80 -7.47 16.39
N PRO A 64 21.79 -7.77 17.24
CA PRO A 64 21.04 -8.99 17.09
C PRO A 64 20.32 -8.91 15.75
N LYS A 65 20.68 -9.82 14.83
CA LYS A 65 19.84 -10.11 13.68
C LYS A 65 18.47 -10.50 14.25
N SER A 66 17.46 -9.70 13.97
CA SER A 66 16.08 -9.94 14.37
C SER A 66 15.59 -11.25 13.74
N GLU A 67 15.83 -12.38 14.40
CA GLU A 67 15.16 -13.64 14.10
C GLU A 67 13.71 -13.51 14.54
N PHE A 68 12.83 -13.26 13.56
CA PHE A 68 11.40 -13.18 13.81
C PHE A 68 10.86 -14.54 14.29
N PRO A 69 9.90 -14.56 15.25
CA PRO A 69 9.35 -15.79 15.80
C PRO A 69 8.73 -16.67 14.69
N GLN A 70 9.19 -17.93 14.60
CA GLN A 70 8.74 -18.88 13.56
C GLN A 70 7.38 -19.52 13.83
N THR A 71 6.82 -19.34 15.03
CA THR A 71 5.53 -19.94 15.42
C THR A 71 4.57 -18.91 16.00
N LEU A 72 3.26 -19.19 15.88
CA LEU A 72 2.21 -18.38 16.49
C LEU A 72 2.35 -18.27 18.01
N ALA A 73 2.81 -19.33 18.68
CA ALA A 73 3.05 -19.32 20.13
C ALA A 73 4.17 -18.34 20.49
N SER A 74 5.32 -18.45 19.83
CA SER A 74 6.45 -17.52 20.04
C SER A 74 6.12 -16.07 19.70
N LEU A 75 5.24 -15.84 18.73
CA LEU A 75 4.78 -14.51 18.38
C LEU A 75 3.91 -13.90 19.50
N ARG A 76 2.98 -14.68 20.05
CA ARG A 76 2.11 -14.26 21.17
C ARG A 76 2.90 -13.94 22.42
N ASP A 77 3.88 -14.78 22.75
CA ASP A 77 4.71 -14.59 23.94
C ASP A 77 5.52 -13.28 23.87
N ARG A 78 6.05 -12.92 22.69
CA ARG A 78 6.78 -11.66 22.50
C ARG A 78 5.85 -10.44 22.59
N LEU A 79 4.71 -10.46 21.89
CA LEU A 79 3.75 -9.34 21.92
C LEU A 79 3.21 -9.05 23.33
N ALA A 80 3.11 -10.08 24.17
CA ALA A 80 2.71 -9.92 25.57
C ALA A 80 3.76 -9.20 26.43
N GLN A 81 5.03 -9.14 26.01
CA GLN A 81 6.14 -8.57 26.79
C GLN A 81 6.58 -7.17 26.34
N GLU A 82 6.41 -6.81 25.07
CA GLU A 82 7.12 -5.64 24.47
C GLU A 82 6.23 -4.48 23.99
N SER A 83 4.93 -4.68 23.75
CA SER A 83 4.02 -3.65 23.22
C SER A 83 3.10 -3.10 24.34
N PRO A 84 2.47 -1.91 24.23
CA PRO A 84 1.34 -1.56 25.08
C PRO A 84 0.39 -2.75 25.08
N SER A 85 0.06 -3.26 26.28
CA SER A 85 -0.39 -4.64 26.39
C SER A 85 -1.62 -4.84 25.50
N LEU A 86 -1.69 -5.98 24.81
CA LEU A 86 -2.87 -6.40 24.05
C LEU A 86 -4.18 -6.16 24.84
N ALA A 87 -4.11 -6.35 26.16
CA ALA A 87 -5.19 -6.08 27.10
C ALA A 87 -5.59 -4.59 27.16
N ASP A 88 -4.65 -3.65 27.05
CA ASP A 88 -4.92 -2.21 27.02
C ASP A 88 -5.60 -1.79 25.71
N PHE A 89 -5.22 -2.37 24.57
CA PHE A 89 -5.95 -2.16 23.31
C PHE A 89 -7.37 -2.73 23.33
N ILE A 90 -7.55 -3.90 23.94
CA ILE A 90 -8.88 -4.50 24.11
C ILE A 90 -9.76 -3.63 25.02
N ARG A 91 -9.20 -3.08 26.10
CA ARG A 91 -9.91 -2.15 27.00
C ARG A 91 -10.32 -0.84 26.32
N LEU A 92 -9.62 -0.42 25.27
CA LEU A 92 -9.99 0.77 24.48
C LEU A 92 -11.31 0.60 23.73
N ARG A 93 -11.81 -0.63 23.52
CA ARG A 93 -13.14 -0.87 22.91
C ARG A 93 -14.27 -0.20 23.69
N ASP A 94 -14.15 -0.14 25.01
CA ASP A 94 -15.18 0.43 25.88
C ASP A 94 -14.98 1.95 26.11
N SER A 95 -13.99 2.54 25.42
CA SER A 95 -13.70 3.99 25.43
C SER A 95 -14.10 4.64 24.11
N GLU A 96 -14.47 5.92 24.13
CA GLU A 96 -14.78 6.71 22.93
C GLU A 96 -13.60 6.87 21.96
N ASP A 97 -12.41 6.39 22.34
CA ASP A 97 -11.16 6.52 21.58
C ASP A 97 -10.98 5.45 20.48
N TYR A 98 -11.79 4.38 20.45
CA TYR A 98 -11.67 3.32 19.42
C TYR A 98 -12.52 3.59 18.18
N SER A 99 -13.77 3.98 18.36
CA SER A 99 -14.69 4.20 17.25
C SER A 99 -15.83 5.15 17.63
N VAL A 100 -16.51 5.64 16.60
CA VAL A 100 -17.70 6.47 16.73
C VAL A 100 -18.91 5.75 16.12
N GLU A 101 -20.04 5.83 16.82
CA GLU A 101 -21.29 5.23 16.37
C GLU A 101 -21.79 5.80 15.03
N VAL A 102 -22.41 4.92 14.24
CA VAL A 102 -23.10 5.32 13.02
C VAL A 102 -24.53 5.71 13.34
N GLY A 103 -24.91 6.93 12.97
CA GLY A 103 -26.29 7.38 13.12
C GLY A 103 -27.28 6.55 12.32
N THR A 104 -28.48 6.37 12.88
CA THR A 104 -29.56 5.63 12.22
C THR A 104 -30.35 6.52 11.25
N LYS A 105 -31.23 5.93 10.43
CA LYS A 105 -32.16 6.71 9.60
C LYS A 105 -33.07 7.62 10.44
N LYS A 106 -33.42 7.20 11.66
CA LYS A 106 -34.25 7.98 12.59
C LYS A 106 -33.43 9.05 13.30
N ASN A 107 -32.17 8.74 13.64
CA ASN A 107 -31.24 9.64 14.32
C ASN A 107 -29.92 9.75 13.52
N PRO A 108 -29.89 10.56 12.45
CA PRO A 108 -28.70 10.66 11.60
C PRO A 108 -27.57 11.39 12.32
N ILE A 109 -26.38 10.78 12.32
CA ILE A 109 -25.13 11.37 12.82
C ILE A 109 -24.27 11.70 11.59
N PRO A 110 -23.68 12.90 11.50
CA PRO A 110 -22.78 13.25 10.41
C PRO A 110 -21.58 12.31 10.33
N LYS A 111 -21.05 12.10 9.12
CA LYS A 111 -19.75 11.43 8.97
C LYS A 111 -18.67 12.17 9.78
N PRO A 112 -17.76 11.47 10.46
CA PRO A 112 -16.67 12.09 11.19
C PRO A 112 -15.80 12.99 10.30
N LYS A 113 -15.17 14.00 10.90
CA LYS A 113 -14.39 15.00 10.13
C LYS A 113 -13.20 14.39 9.39
N TRP A 114 -12.54 13.38 9.96
CA TRP A 114 -11.41 12.67 9.34
C TRP A 114 -11.79 11.80 8.14
N MET A 115 -13.10 11.62 7.89
CA MET A 115 -13.65 10.86 6.77
C MET A 115 -14.08 11.76 5.60
N LYS A 116 -13.76 13.06 5.66
CA LYS A 116 -14.10 14.01 4.60
C LYS A 116 -13.07 13.94 3.48
N GLU A 117 -13.58 13.94 2.26
CA GLU A 117 -12.80 13.76 1.04
C GLU A 117 -12.53 15.12 0.39
N SER A 118 -11.36 15.28 -0.22
CA SER A 118 -11.08 16.37 -1.14
C SER A 118 -11.67 16.07 -2.52
N ILE A 119 -12.28 17.06 -3.16
CA ILE A 119 -12.82 16.89 -4.52
C ILE A 119 -11.65 16.68 -5.50
N PRO A 120 -11.64 15.60 -6.30
CA PRO A 120 -10.56 15.34 -7.25
C PRO A 120 -10.50 16.42 -8.34
N GLY A 121 -9.29 16.90 -8.63
CA GLY A 121 -9.04 17.94 -9.65
C GLY A 121 -7.58 18.01 -10.09
N GLY A 122 -7.30 18.78 -11.15
CA GLY A 122 -5.95 19.02 -11.67
C GLY A 122 -5.69 18.50 -13.10
N SER A 123 -4.65 19.02 -13.75
CA SER A 123 -4.31 18.73 -15.15
C SER A 123 -3.87 17.28 -15.38
N LYS A 124 -3.08 16.70 -14.46
CA LYS A 124 -2.67 15.28 -14.51
C LYS A 124 -3.88 14.33 -14.42
N TYR A 125 -4.81 14.61 -13.49
CA TYR A 125 -6.06 13.86 -13.36
C TYR A 125 -6.87 13.88 -14.66
N ALA A 126 -7.07 15.06 -15.26
CA ALA A 126 -7.79 15.18 -16.52
C ALA A 126 -7.11 14.41 -17.67
N LYS A 127 -5.78 14.43 -17.72
CA LYS A 127 -4.99 13.69 -18.73
C LYS A 127 -5.14 12.18 -18.60
N ILE A 128 -5.02 11.63 -17.39
CA ILE A 128 -5.21 10.19 -17.15
C ILE A 128 -6.65 9.79 -17.48
N LYS A 129 -7.64 10.58 -17.05
CA LYS A 129 -9.05 10.36 -17.36
C LYS A 129 -9.34 10.32 -18.86
N SER A 130 -8.76 11.25 -19.62
CA SER A 130 -8.93 11.29 -21.08
C SER A 130 -8.35 10.05 -21.75
N LYS A 131 -7.14 9.63 -21.34
CA LYS A 131 -6.48 8.44 -21.87
C LYS A 131 -7.26 7.16 -21.58
N LEU A 132 -7.76 6.99 -20.35
CA LEU A 132 -8.58 5.83 -19.98
C LEU A 132 -9.82 5.70 -20.87
N ARG A 133 -10.49 6.81 -21.19
CA ARG A 133 -11.66 6.83 -22.07
C ARG A 133 -11.32 6.52 -23.52
N GLU A 134 -10.24 7.09 -24.04
CA GLU A 134 -9.75 6.85 -25.40
C GLU A 134 -9.48 5.36 -25.62
N LEU A 135 -8.87 4.71 -24.63
CA LEU A 135 -8.46 3.31 -24.67
C LEU A 135 -9.53 2.34 -24.17
N LYS A 136 -10.72 2.86 -23.81
CA LYS A 136 -11.84 2.08 -23.24
C LYS A 136 -11.44 1.20 -22.05
N LEU A 137 -10.52 1.70 -21.22
CA LEU A 137 -10.03 1.00 -20.04
C LEU A 137 -10.92 1.29 -18.83
N HIS A 138 -11.13 0.27 -18.00
CA HIS A 138 -11.81 0.41 -16.73
C HIS A 138 -10.81 0.60 -15.59
N THR A 139 -11.20 1.37 -14.59
CA THR A 139 -10.42 1.51 -13.35
C THR A 139 -11.31 1.24 -12.16
N VAL A 140 -10.81 0.48 -11.18
CA VAL A 140 -11.52 0.31 -9.91
C VAL A 140 -11.75 1.66 -9.23
N CYS A 141 -10.86 2.64 -9.47
CA CYS A 141 -10.98 3.95 -8.87
C CYS A 141 -12.26 4.68 -9.32
N GLU A 142 -12.65 4.57 -10.60
CA GLU A 142 -13.90 5.13 -11.12
C GLU A 142 -15.11 4.25 -10.76
N GLU A 143 -15.01 2.93 -10.98
CA GLU A 143 -16.14 2.01 -10.77
C GLU A 143 -16.53 1.86 -9.29
N ALA A 144 -15.55 1.86 -8.39
CA ALA A 144 -15.77 1.78 -6.94
C ALA A 144 -15.97 3.15 -6.28
N ARG A 145 -15.98 4.26 -7.04
CA ARG A 145 -16.11 5.64 -6.54
C ARG A 145 -15.07 5.96 -5.47
N CYS A 146 -13.81 5.71 -5.79
CA CYS A 146 -12.71 5.84 -4.83
C CYS A 146 -12.53 7.30 -4.40
N PRO A 147 -12.48 7.56 -3.08
CA PRO A 147 -12.29 8.92 -2.57
C PRO A 147 -10.88 9.48 -2.84
N ASN A 148 -9.91 8.60 -3.09
CA ASN A 148 -8.49 8.95 -3.23
C ASN A 148 -8.08 9.24 -4.68
N LEU A 149 -9.03 9.25 -5.62
CA LEU A 149 -8.79 9.34 -7.07
C LEU A 149 -7.87 10.52 -7.45
N GLY A 150 -8.14 11.71 -6.89
CA GLY A 150 -7.39 12.91 -7.18
C GLY A 150 -5.95 12.84 -6.68
N GLU A 151 -5.74 12.27 -5.50
CA GLU A 151 -4.42 12.15 -4.89
C GLU A 151 -3.56 11.10 -5.60
N CYS A 152 -4.11 9.92 -5.88
CA CYS A 152 -3.37 8.84 -6.55
C CYS A 152 -2.93 9.25 -7.97
N TRP A 153 -3.82 9.90 -8.74
CA TRP A 153 -3.55 10.22 -10.14
C TRP A 153 -2.70 11.48 -10.34
N SER A 154 -2.70 12.41 -9.38
CA SER A 154 -1.81 13.57 -9.41
C SER A 154 -0.38 13.25 -8.94
N GLY A 155 -0.23 12.15 -8.20
CA GLY A 155 0.98 11.80 -7.46
C GLY A 155 1.08 12.49 -6.09
N GLY A 156 0.12 13.35 -5.73
CA GLY A 156 0.10 14.16 -4.49
C GLY A 156 1.48 14.72 -4.09
N GLU A 157 1.79 14.68 -2.80
CA GLU A 157 3.05 15.24 -2.25
C GLU A 157 4.30 14.42 -2.59
N THR A 158 4.16 13.11 -2.77
CA THR A 158 5.30 12.20 -3.03
C THR A 158 5.74 12.18 -4.49
N GLY A 159 4.97 12.79 -5.41
CA GLY A 159 5.27 12.85 -6.84
C GLY A 159 5.05 11.54 -7.61
N THR A 160 4.93 10.39 -6.94
CA THR A 160 4.64 9.09 -7.58
C THR A 160 3.15 8.97 -7.88
N ALA A 161 2.78 9.08 -9.15
CA ALA A 161 1.43 8.80 -9.61
C ALA A 161 1.24 7.28 -9.73
N THR A 162 0.07 6.82 -9.32
CA THR A 162 -0.33 5.41 -9.48
C THR A 162 -1.74 5.32 -10.04
N ALA A 163 -1.96 4.31 -10.87
CA ALA A 163 -3.26 3.93 -11.37
C ALA A 163 -3.53 2.47 -11.01
N THR A 164 -4.78 2.17 -10.67
CA THR A 164 -5.27 0.80 -10.56
C THR A 164 -6.16 0.49 -11.74
N ILE A 165 -5.69 -0.37 -12.63
CA ILE A 165 -6.38 -0.75 -13.85
C ILE A 165 -7.16 -2.02 -13.61
N MET A 166 -8.42 -2.01 -14.01
CA MET A 166 -9.32 -3.15 -13.91
C MET A 166 -9.47 -3.79 -15.27
N ILE A 167 -8.94 -4.99 -15.44
CA ILE A 167 -9.06 -5.82 -16.65
C ILE A 167 -10.26 -6.78 -16.52
N LEU A 168 -10.59 -7.47 -17.61
CA LEU A 168 -11.71 -8.41 -17.72
C LEU A 168 -13.09 -7.75 -17.62
N GLY A 169 -13.16 -6.45 -17.91
CA GLY A 169 -14.38 -5.64 -17.92
C GLY A 169 -14.79 -5.09 -16.55
N ASP A 170 -16.02 -4.57 -16.48
CA ASP A 170 -16.57 -3.86 -15.32
C ASP A 170 -17.70 -4.61 -14.59
N THR A 171 -17.96 -5.86 -15.00
CA THR A 171 -19.10 -6.65 -14.57
C THR A 171 -18.65 -8.00 -14.02
N CYS A 172 -18.84 -8.18 -12.72
CA CYS A 172 -18.41 -9.32 -11.94
C CYS A 172 -19.43 -10.46 -11.93
N THR A 173 -18.94 -11.70 -11.90
CA THR A 173 -19.78 -12.90 -11.69
C THR A 173 -20.18 -13.11 -10.23
N ARG A 174 -19.63 -12.30 -9.31
CA ARG A 174 -19.85 -12.34 -7.86
C ARG A 174 -20.49 -11.07 -7.32
N GLY A 175 -21.22 -11.22 -6.22
CA GLY A 175 -22.00 -10.16 -5.58
C GLY A 175 -21.60 -9.91 -4.13
N CYS A 176 -20.37 -9.45 -3.90
CA CYS A 176 -19.91 -9.03 -2.57
C CYS A 176 -20.74 -7.85 -2.04
N ARG A 177 -21.17 -7.90 -0.78
CA ARG A 177 -22.14 -6.93 -0.19
C ARG A 177 -21.55 -5.54 0.06
N PHE A 178 -20.23 -5.42 0.00
CA PHE A 178 -19.50 -4.17 0.12
C PHE A 178 -19.18 -3.50 -1.23
N CYS A 179 -19.14 -4.29 -2.32
CA CYS A 179 -18.53 -3.89 -3.59
C CYS A 179 -19.53 -3.20 -4.52
N ASN A 180 -19.13 -2.11 -5.17
CA ASN A 180 -19.97 -1.31 -6.06
C ASN A 180 -19.86 -1.70 -7.55
N VAL A 181 -19.02 -2.69 -7.87
CA VAL A 181 -18.86 -3.20 -9.24
C VAL A 181 -20.16 -3.86 -9.71
N LYS A 182 -20.48 -3.74 -11.00
CA LYS A 182 -21.70 -4.33 -11.58
C LYS A 182 -21.64 -5.85 -11.46
N THR A 183 -22.79 -6.50 -11.39
CA THR A 183 -22.86 -7.96 -11.25
C THR A 183 -23.72 -8.58 -12.34
N SER A 184 -23.23 -9.63 -12.99
CA SER A 184 -23.96 -10.45 -13.95
C SER A 184 -23.48 -11.89 -13.89
N ARG A 185 -24.38 -12.86 -14.00
CA ARG A 185 -24.01 -14.28 -14.15
C ARG A 185 -23.36 -14.58 -15.50
N THR A 186 -23.65 -13.74 -16.49
CA THR A 186 -23.17 -13.87 -17.88
C THR A 186 -22.63 -12.50 -18.30
N PRO A 187 -21.45 -12.10 -17.79
CA PRO A 187 -20.80 -10.88 -18.25
C PRO A 187 -20.42 -11.00 -19.73
N PRO A 188 -20.17 -9.89 -20.44
CA PRO A 188 -19.63 -9.92 -21.80
C PRO A 188 -18.30 -10.71 -21.85
N PRO A 189 -17.98 -11.33 -23.01
CA PRO A 189 -16.67 -11.95 -23.19
C PRO A 189 -15.55 -10.91 -23.03
N PRO A 190 -14.39 -11.27 -22.46
CA PRO A 190 -13.23 -10.38 -22.40
C PRO A 190 -12.78 -9.99 -23.82
N ASP A 191 -12.25 -8.79 -23.99
CA ASP A 191 -11.59 -8.40 -25.23
C ASP A 191 -10.22 -9.12 -25.33
N PRO A 192 -9.97 -9.98 -26.33
CA PRO A 192 -8.70 -10.69 -26.45
C PRO A 192 -7.50 -9.74 -26.67
N ASN A 193 -7.72 -8.50 -27.10
CA ASN A 193 -6.66 -7.51 -27.27
C ASN A 193 -6.41 -6.66 -26.02
N GLU A 194 -7.27 -6.75 -24.99
CA GLU A 194 -7.14 -5.99 -23.74
C GLU A 194 -5.73 -6.10 -23.12
N PRO A 195 -5.06 -7.27 -23.04
CA PRO A 195 -3.72 -7.37 -22.46
C PRO A 195 -2.68 -6.49 -23.17
N SER A 196 -2.73 -6.45 -24.50
CA SER A 196 -1.81 -5.64 -25.32
C SER A 196 -2.14 -4.16 -25.18
N ASN A 197 -3.42 -3.80 -25.30
CA ASN A 197 -3.88 -2.42 -25.21
C ASN A 197 -3.56 -1.81 -23.84
N VAL A 198 -3.80 -2.56 -22.76
CA VAL A 198 -3.49 -2.15 -21.38
C VAL A 198 -1.99 -1.98 -21.18
N ALA A 199 -1.18 -2.94 -21.65
CA ALA A 199 0.28 -2.87 -21.50
C ALA A 199 0.88 -1.66 -22.24
N GLU A 200 0.48 -1.42 -23.49
CA GLU A 200 0.92 -0.27 -24.29
C GLU A 200 0.47 1.06 -23.66
N ALA A 201 -0.78 1.11 -23.19
CA ALA A 201 -1.31 2.26 -22.49
C ALA A 201 -0.48 2.64 -21.27
N ILE A 202 -0.30 1.68 -20.34
CA ILE A 202 0.42 1.90 -19.08
C ILE A 202 1.88 2.28 -19.36
N ALA A 203 2.55 1.62 -20.31
CA ALA A 203 3.92 1.94 -20.70
C ALA A 203 4.05 3.42 -21.16
N SER A 204 3.03 3.96 -21.82
CA SER A 204 3.00 5.36 -22.29
C SER A 204 2.72 6.41 -21.20
N TRP A 205 2.34 6.00 -19.99
CA TRP A 205 1.88 6.93 -18.94
C TRP A 205 3.01 7.46 -18.06
N GLY A 206 4.22 6.91 -18.17
CA GLY A 206 5.36 7.33 -17.34
C GLY A 206 5.18 7.02 -15.86
N LEU A 207 4.32 6.05 -15.52
CA LEU A 207 4.17 5.56 -14.14
C LEU A 207 5.33 4.62 -13.80
N ASP A 208 5.75 4.60 -12.54
CA ASP A 208 6.77 3.64 -12.06
C ASP A 208 6.15 2.42 -11.37
N TYR A 209 4.91 2.56 -10.93
CA TYR A 209 4.15 1.54 -10.23
C TYR A 209 2.73 1.48 -10.78
N VAL A 210 2.22 0.27 -10.99
CA VAL A 210 0.82 0.06 -11.40
C VAL A 210 0.22 -1.10 -10.62
N VAL A 211 -1.06 -0.95 -10.29
CA VAL A 211 -1.85 -2.06 -9.75
C VAL A 211 -2.77 -2.57 -10.86
N ILE A 212 -2.73 -3.87 -11.13
CA ILE A 212 -3.64 -4.55 -12.05
C ILE A 212 -4.59 -5.39 -11.20
N THR A 213 -5.90 -5.22 -11.42
CA THR A 213 -6.95 -5.98 -10.74
C THR A 213 -7.98 -6.44 -11.76
N SER A 214 -8.89 -7.32 -11.38
CA SER A 214 -10.04 -7.67 -12.21
C SER A 214 -11.31 -7.85 -11.39
N VAL A 215 -12.41 -8.04 -12.09
CA VAL A 215 -13.60 -8.69 -11.55
C VAL A 215 -13.41 -10.21 -11.47
N ASP A 216 -14.24 -10.90 -10.68
CA ASP A 216 -14.31 -12.37 -10.72
C ASP A 216 -14.97 -12.84 -12.03
N ARG A 217 -14.32 -13.78 -12.71
CA ARG A 217 -14.77 -14.39 -13.97
C ARG A 217 -14.99 -15.90 -13.81
N ASP A 218 -15.90 -16.28 -12.91
CA ASP A 218 -16.26 -17.69 -12.67
C ASP A 218 -16.85 -18.37 -13.94
N ASP A 219 -17.21 -17.58 -14.96
CA ASP A 219 -17.68 -18.03 -16.27
C ASP A 219 -16.56 -18.52 -17.20
N LEU A 220 -15.30 -18.17 -16.94
CA LEU A 220 -14.14 -18.59 -17.72
C LEU A 220 -13.50 -19.87 -17.15
N PRO A 221 -13.03 -20.81 -17.99
CA PRO A 221 -12.37 -22.04 -17.52
C PRO A 221 -11.14 -21.78 -16.63
N ASP A 222 -10.32 -20.79 -16.97
CA ASP A 222 -9.12 -20.37 -16.25
C ASP A 222 -9.38 -19.22 -15.26
N GLN A 223 -10.65 -18.84 -15.10
CA GLN A 223 -11.12 -17.75 -14.23
C GLN A 223 -10.45 -16.39 -14.53
N GLY A 224 -9.91 -16.20 -15.75
CA GLY A 224 -9.21 -14.99 -16.17
C GLY A 224 -7.72 -14.94 -15.81
N SER A 225 -7.15 -15.98 -15.24
CA SER A 225 -5.74 -16.00 -14.81
C SER A 225 -4.74 -15.88 -15.96
N GLY A 226 -5.04 -16.45 -17.14
CA GLY A 226 -4.25 -16.28 -18.34
C GLY A 226 -4.23 -14.82 -18.82
N HIS A 227 -5.35 -14.13 -18.70
CA HIS A 227 -5.49 -12.73 -19.10
C HIS A 227 -4.64 -11.79 -18.22
N PHE A 228 -4.61 -12.03 -16.90
CA PHE A 228 -3.68 -11.35 -15.99
C PHE A 228 -2.23 -11.57 -16.41
N THR A 229 -1.85 -12.84 -16.58
CA THR A 229 -0.48 -13.26 -16.88
C THR A 229 0.01 -12.60 -18.18
N GLU A 230 -0.80 -12.66 -19.24
CA GLU A 230 -0.47 -12.06 -20.53
C GLU A 230 -0.30 -10.53 -20.42
N THR A 231 -1.16 -9.86 -19.64
CA THR A 231 -1.07 -8.40 -19.43
C THR A 231 0.24 -8.03 -18.72
N ILE A 232 0.57 -8.75 -17.65
CA ILE A 232 1.79 -8.52 -16.85
C ILE A 232 3.04 -8.76 -17.69
N GLU A 233 3.11 -9.89 -18.41
CA GLU A 233 4.26 -10.23 -19.23
C GLU A 233 4.48 -9.21 -20.36
N LYS A 234 3.42 -8.79 -21.06
CA LYS A 234 3.52 -7.75 -22.09
C LYS A 234 4.00 -6.43 -21.50
N LEU A 235 3.48 -6.04 -20.35
CA LEU A 235 3.92 -4.80 -19.69
C LEU A 235 5.39 -4.88 -19.26
N LYS A 236 5.84 -6.01 -18.71
CA LYS A 236 7.26 -6.22 -18.37
C LYS A 236 8.16 -6.25 -19.60
N LYS A 237 7.70 -6.77 -20.73
CA LYS A 237 8.44 -6.71 -22.01
C LYS A 237 8.59 -5.27 -22.50
N LEU A 238 7.53 -4.46 -22.43
CA LEU A 238 7.55 -3.06 -22.86
C LEU A 238 8.31 -2.14 -21.91
N LYS A 239 8.22 -2.39 -20.59
CA LYS A 239 8.88 -1.61 -19.55
C LYS A 239 9.37 -2.52 -18.41
N PRO A 240 10.57 -3.11 -18.54
CA PRO A 240 11.11 -4.04 -17.55
C PRO A 240 11.26 -3.45 -16.14
N SER A 241 11.47 -2.14 -16.02
CA SER A 241 11.62 -1.43 -14.74
C SER A 241 10.30 -1.10 -14.04
N MET A 242 9.15 -1.29 -14.69
CA MET A 242 7.84 -1.04 -14.08
C MET A 242 7.62 -2.00 -12.91
N LEU A 243 7.21 -1.48 -11.75
CA LEU A 243 6.73 -2.29 -10.65
C LEU A 243 5.24 -2.60 -10.85
N ILE A 244 4.88 -3.88 -10.72
CA ILE A 244 3.53 -4.37 -10.97
C ILE A 244 3.02 -5.11 -9.74
N GLU A 245 1.92 -4.61 -9.18
CA GLU A 245 1.11 -5.31 -8.19
C GLU A 245 -0.12 -5.92 -8.86
N ALA A 246 -0.30 -7.23 -8.72
CA ALA A 246 -1.50 -7.92 -9.18
C ALA A 246 -2.44 -8.15 -7.99
N LEU A 247 -3.54 -7.39 -7.92
CA LEU A 247 -4.64 -7.63 -6.97
C LEU A 247 -5.63 -8.61 -7.60
N VAL A 248 -5.51 -9.87 -7.21
CA VAL A 248 -6.20 -10.98 -7.88
C VAL A 248 -7.48 -11.43 -7.17
N PRO A 249 -8.45 -11.99 -7.91
CA PRO A 249 -9.50 -12.85 -7.36
C PRO A 249 -8.94 -14.05 -6.57
N ASP A 250 -9.83 -14.81 -5.92
CA ASP A 250 -9.42 -16.04 -5.23
C ASP A 250 -9.29 -17.27 -6.15
N PHE A 251 -9.73 -17.16 -7.41
CA PHE A 251 -9.78 -18.25 -8.39
C PHE A 251 -10.41 -19.54 -7.86
N ARG A 252 -11.36 -19.44 -6.91
CA ARG A 252 -11.94 -20.60 -6.19
C ARG A 252 -10.88 -21.52 -5.57
N GLY A 253 -9.70 -20.98 -5.26
CA GLY A 253 -8.56 -21.72 -4.72
C GLY A 253 -7.83 -22.62 -5.72
N ASP A 254 -8.03 -22.42 -7.03
CA ASP A 254 -7.37 -23.19 -8.09
C ASP A 254 -5.84 -22.93 -8.10
N PRO A 255 -5.00 -23.96 -7.84
CA PRO A 255 -3.55 -23.78 -7.79
C PRO A 255 -2.93 -23.38 -9.12
N GLY A 256 -3.46 -23.87 -10.26
CA GLY A 256 -2.94 -23.55 -11.58
C GLY A 256 -3.14 -22.09 -11.95
N CYS A 257 -4.30 -21.52 -11.56
CA CYS A 257 -4.56 -20.09 -11.73
C CYS A 257 -3.58 -19.22 -10.92
N VAL A 258 -3.33 -19.61 -9.66
CA VAL A 258 -2.42 -18.88 -8.76
C VAL A 258 -0.97 -19.01 -9.20
N GLU A 259 -0.53 -20.21 -9.58
CA GLU A 259 0.83 -20.47 -10.08
C GLU A 259 1.13 -19.65 -11.33
N ASN A 260 0.20 -19.64 -12.30
CA ASN A 260 0.35 -18.94 -13.57
C ASN A 260 0.64 -17.45 -13.36
N ILE A 261 -0.18 -16.78 -12.55
CA ILE A 261 0.01 -15.36 -12.26
C ILE A 261 1.28 -15.13 -11.42
N SER A 262 1.55 -15.98 -10.43
CA SER A 262 2.73 -15.84 -9.55
C SER A 262 4.04 -15.86 -10.34
N LYS A 263 4.09 -16.54 -11.49
CA LYS A 263 5.26 -16.66 -12.37
C LYS A 263 5.32 -15.62 -13.49
N SER A 264 4.34 -14.71 -13.60
CA SER A 264 4.25 -13.70 -14.66
C SER A 264 5.31 -12.59 -14.61
N GLY A 265 6.11 -12.53 -13.53
CA GLY A 265 7.12 -11.50 -13.31
C GLY A 265 6.62 -10.26 -12.55
N LEU A 266 5.44 -10.33 -11.95
CA LEU A 266 4.94 -9.33 -11.00
C LEU A 266 5.86 -9.15 -9.79
N ASP A 267 5.78 -7.99 -9.16
CA ASP A 267 6.59 -7.65 -7.99
C ASP A 267 5.81 -7.83 -6.67
N VAL A 268 4.48 -7.66 -6.72
CA VAL A 268 3.59 -7.86 -5.56
C VAL A 268 2.37 -8.67 -5.96
N PHE A 269 2.17 -9.82 -5.31
CA PHE A 269 0.96 -10.61 -5.41
C PHE A 269 0.00 -10.21 -4.28
N ALA A 270 -1.12 -9.58 -4.63
CA ALA A 270 -2.10 -9.14 -3.67
C ALA A 270 -3.40 -9.95 -3.78
N HIS A 271 -3.94 -10.38 -2.64
CA HIS A 271 -5.30 -10.92 -2.57
C HIS A 271 -5.94 -10.48 -1.25
N ASN A 272 -7.07 -9.79 -1.33
CA ASN A 272 -7.73 -9.27 -0.14
C ASN A 272 -8.64 -10.32 0.53
N ILE A 273 -8.44 -10.52 1.83
CA ILE A 273 -9.37 -11.30 2.67
C ILE A 273 -10.61 -10.48 3.08
N GLU A 274 -10.53 -9.15 2.94
CA GLU A 274 -11.58 -8.13 3.10
C GLU A 274 -12.15 -7.93 4.50
N THR A 275 -12.32 -8.98 5.29
CA THR A 275 -12.84 -8.91 6.65
C THR A 275 -12.36 -10.11 7.48
N VAL A 276 -12.73 -10.15 8.76
CA VAL A 276 -12.42 -11.25 9.67
C VAL A 276 -13.15 -12.54 9.26
N GLU A 277 -12.66 -13.69 9.73
CA GLU A 277 -13.19 -15.01 9.38
C GLU A 277 -14.69 -15.15 9.66
N GLU A 278 -15.14 -14.61 10.79
CA GLU A 278 -16.51 -14.67 11.28
C GLU A 278 -17.50 -13.89 10.38
N LEU A 279 -17.03 -12.90 9.63
CA LEU A 279 -17.86 -12.01 8.80
C LEU A 279 -17.80 -12.31 7.30
N GLN A 280 -17.01 -13.29 6.87
CA GLN A 280 -16.82 -13.59 5.44
C GLN A 280 -18.13 -13.72 4.67
N ARG A 281 -19.07 -14.55 5.15
CA ARG A 281 -20.38 -14.76 4.50
C ARG A 281 -21.30 -13.53 4.57
N ALA A 282 -21.11 -12.67 5.57
CA ALA A 282 -21.89 -11.45 5.74
C ALA A 282 -21.37 -10.31 4.85
N VAL A 283 -20.11 -10.34 4.43
CA VAL A 283 -19.45 -9.26 3.69
C VAL A 283 -19.20 -9.63 2.23
N ARG A 284 -18.69 -10.84 1.96
CA ARG A 284 -18.26 -11.29 0.63
C ARG A 284 -19.30 -12.22 0.01
N ASP A 285 -19.15 -12.46 -1.30
CA ASP A 285 -19.93 -13.48 -2.00
C ASP A 285 -19.73 -14.86 -1.35
N HIS A 286 -20.77 -15.69 -1.33
CA HIS A 286 -20.74 -16.99 -0.66
C HIS A 286 -19.70 -17.98 -1.21
N ARG A 287 -19.18 -17.73 -2.42
CA ARG A 287 -18.09 -18.50 -3.05
C ARG A 287 -16.71 -18.15 -2.48
N ALA A 288 -16.59 -17.02 -1.79
CA ALA A 288 -15.35 -16.59 -1.15
C ALA A 288 -15.39 -16.92 0.35
N ASN A 289 -14.25 -17.35 0.90
CA ASN A 289 -14.11 -17.62 2.33
C ASN A 289 -12.67 -17.37 2.81
N PHE A 290 -12.49 -17.33 4.13
CA PHE A 290 -11.22 -16.98 4.77
C PHE A 290 -10.12 -18.00 4.43
N GLU A 291 -10.40 -19.29 4.60
CA GLU A 291 -9.42 -20.37 4.39
C GLU A 291 -8.92 -20.40 2.94
N GLN A 292 -9.83 -20.30 1.97
CA GLN A 292 -9.50 -20.21 0.56
C GLN A 292 -8.60 -19.01 0.26
N SER A 293 -8.96 -17.82 0.77
CA SER A 293 -8.15 -16.61 0.56
C SER A 293 -6.76 -16.71 1.19
N ILE A 294 -6.64 -17.30 2.39
CA ILE A 294 -5.33 -17.56 3.01
C ILE A 294 -4.53 -18.58 2.19
N LYS A 295 -5.17 -19.63 1.68
CA LYS A 295 -4.50 -20.64 0.84
C LYS A 295 -3.97 -20.02 -0.45
N VAL A 296 -4.71 -19.12 -1.09
CA VAL A 296 -4.24 -18.37 -2.27
C VAL A 296 -2.96 -17.59 -1.97
N LEU A 297 -2.92 -16.89 -0.83
CA LEU A 297 -1.74 -16.13 -0.42
C LEU A 297 -0.53 -17.02 -0.11
N LYS A 298 -0.75 -18.20 0.52
CA LYS A 298 0.30 -19.20 0.74
C LYS A 298 0.86 -19.75 -0.57
N MET A 299 -0.02 -20.16 -1.49
CA MET A 299 0.36 -20.65 -2.81
C MET A 299 1.15 -19.59 -3.59
N ALA A 300 0.75 -18.32 -3.50
CA ALA A 300 1.51 -17.23 -4.12
C ALA A 300 2.94 -17.14 -3.57
N LYS A 301 3.15 -17.31 -2.26
CA LYS A 301 4.52 -17.36 -1.68
C LYS A 301 5.32 -18.57 -2.14
N GLU A 302 4.66 -19.71 -2.35
CA GLU A 302 5.31 -20.95 -2.78
C GLU A 302 5.70 -20.91 -4.26
N TYR A 303 4.85 -20.35 -5.13
CA TYR A 303 5.07 -20.35 -6.57
C TYR A 303 5.83 -19.15 -7.10
N ALA A 304 5.74 -17.99 -6.44
CA ALA A 304 6.37 -16.78 -6.92
C ALA A 304 7.90 -16.84 -6.76
N PRO A 305 8.67 -16.22 -7.67
CA PRO A 305 10.11 -16.07 -7.51
C PRO A 305 10.49 -15.40 -6.18
N ALA A 306 11.67 -15.74 -5.68
CA ALA A 306 12.21 -15.10 -4.49
C ALA A 306 12.28 -13.57 -4.67
N GLY A 307 11.81 -12.84 -3.66
CA GLY A 307 11.72 -11.37 -3.69
C GLY A 307 10.34 -10.83 -4.07
N THR A 308 9.41 -11.66 -4.58
CA THR A 308 8.01 -11.24 -4.77
C THR A 308 7.33 -11.07 -3.41
N LEU A 309 6.71 -9.90 -3.20
CA LEU A 309 5.95 -9.62 -1.99
C LEU A 309 4.53 -10.16 -2.08
N THR A 310 3.96 -10.51 -0.94
CA THR A 310 2.52 -10.79 -0.81
C THR A 310 1.82 -9.75 0.04
N LYS A 311 0.60 -9.43 -0.36
CA LYS A 311 -0.18 -8.36 0.26
C LYS A 311 -1.64 -8.75 0.44
N THR A 312 -2.22 -8.30 1.55
CA THR A 312 -3.66 -8.44 1.79
C THR A 312 -4.24 -7.20 2.44
N SER A 313 -5.57 -7.12 2.48
CA SER A 313 -6.31 -6.02 3.08
C SER A 313 -7.50 -6.53 3.86
N ILE A 314 -7.86 -5.81 4.92
CA ILE A 314 -9.18 -5.85 5.54
C ILE A 314 -9.80 -4.45 5.59
N MET A 315 -11.12 -4.39 5.51
CA MET A 315 -11.88 -3.18 5.78
C MET A 315 -12.44 -3.24 7.20
N LEU A 316 -12.26 -2.16 7.95
CA LEU A 316 -12.81 -2.01 9.29
C LEU A 316 -14.15 -1.28 9.28
N GLY A 317 -14.95 -1.46 10.32
CA GLY A 317 -16.32 -0.96 10.44
C GLY A 317 -17.35 -1.83 9.72
N CYS A 318 -17.04 -3.11 9.49
CA CYS A 318 -17.96 -4.12 8.96
C CYS A 318 -18.76 -4.83 10.08
N GLY A 319 -18.40 -4.59 11.35
CA GLY A 319 -18.99 -5.23 12.54
C GLY A 319 -18.04 -6.19 13.25
N GLU A 320 -16.76 -6.20 12.86
CA GLU A 320 -15.71 -6.96 13.50
C GLU A 320 -15.30 -6.36 14.84
N THR A 321 -14.89 -7.20 15.79
CA THR A 321 -14.32 -6.74 17.05
C THR A 321 -12.79 -6.59 16.94
N PRO A 322 -12.15 -5.77 17.80
CA PRO A 322 -10.70 -5.67 17.84
C PRO A 322 -9.99 -7.02 17.99
N GLU A 323 -10.54 -7.91 18.82
CA GLU A 323 -9.98 -9.24 19.06
C GLU A 323 -10.02 -10.11 17.80
N GLN A 324 -11.10 -10.02 17.02
CA GLN A 324 -11.23 -10.73 15.74
C GLN A 324 -10.23 -10.20 14.71
N VAL A 325 -10.00 -8.89 14.67
CA VAL A 325 -8.99 -8.26 13.81
C VAL A 325 -7.60 -8.77 14.17
N LEU A 326 -7.25 -8.77 15.45
CA LEU A 326 -5.92 -9.23 15.90
C LEU A 326 -5.69 -10.72 15.64
N LYS A 327 -6.69 -11.56 15.92
CA LYS A 327 -6.64 -12.98 15.55
C LYS A 327 -6.49 -13.18 14.04
N THR A 328 -7.11 -12.31 13.25
CA THR A 328 -6.95 -12.31 11.79
C THR A 328 -5.52 -11.93 11.39
N MET A 329 -4.94 -10.90 12.01
CA MET A 329 -3.54 -10.49 11.78
C MET A 329 -2.56 -11.62 12.09
N GLU A 330 -2.73 -12.32 13.21
CA GLU A 330 -1.92 -13.49 13.57
C GLU A 330 -1.99 -14.57 12.49
N LYS A 331 -3.19 -14.93 12.02
CA LYS A 331 -3.38 -15.94 10.98
C LYS A 331 -2.76 -15.53 9.64
N VAL A 332 -2.92 -14.26 9.25
CA VAL A 332 -2.33 -13.70 8.03
C VAL A 332 -0.80 -13.73 8.11
N ARG A 333 -0.23 -13.35 9.26
CA ARG A 333 1.22 -13.39 9.47
C ARG A 333 1.77 -14.81 9.48
N ALA A 334 1.08 -15.75 10.12
CA ALA A 334 1.44 -17.17 10.09
C ALA A 334 1.35 -17.78 8.68
N ALA A 335 0.59 -17.18 7.77
CA ALA A 335 0.56 -17.54 6.35
C ALA A 335 1.73 -16.97 5.55
N GLY A 336 2.63 -16.21 6.17
CA GLY A 336 3.81 -15.66 5.51
C GLY A 336 3.57 -14.34 4.77
N VAL A 337 2.38 -13.73 4.87
CA VAL A 337 2.02 -12.51 4.14
C VAL A 337 2.87 -11.31 4.56
N ASP A 338 3.47 -10.62 3.59
CA ASP A 338 4.46 -9.57 3.86
C ASP A 338 3.84 -8.22 4.23
N VAL A 339 2.76 -7.84 3.56
CA VAL A 339 2.12 -6.53 3.67
C VAL A 339 0.65 -6.66 4.04
N MET A 340 0.20 -5.84 4.99
CA MET A 340 -1.21 -5.77 5.38
C MET A 340 -1.73 -4.34 5.31
N THR A 341 -2.95 -4.17 4.81
CA THR A 341 -3.62 -2.85 4.78
C THR A 341 -4.94 -2.85 5.54
N PHE A 342 -5.18 -1.77 6.28
CA PHE A 342 -6.42 -1.52 7.03
C PHE A 342 -7.04 -0.21 6.57
N GLY A 343 -8.24 -0.28 6.03
CA GLY A 343 -9.02 0.89 5.61
C GLY A 343 -10.41 0.90 6.21
N GLN A 344 -11.04 2.07 6.35
CA GLN A 344 -12.43 2.14 6.77
C GLN A 344 -13.37 1.69 5.64
N TYR A 345 -14.32 0.82 5.96
CA TYR A 345 -15.41 0.47 5.06
C TYR A 345 -16.24 1.72 4.74
N MET A 346 -16.26 2.08 3.46
CA MET A 346 -17.08 3.15 2.92
C MET A 346 -18.25 2.56 2.17
N ARG A 347 -19.45 2.72 2.71
CA ARG A 347 -20.67 2.25 2.07
C ARG A 347 -20.92 2.97 0.73
N PRO A 348 -20.90 2.28 -0.43
CA PRO A 348 -21.03 2.95 -1.72
C PRO A 348 -22.44 3.48 -2.00
N SER A 349 -23.46 2.76 -1.52
CA SER A 349 -24.87 3.14 -1.66
C SER A 349 -25.74 2.48 -0.60
N LYS A 350 -26.99 2.93 -0.47
CA LYS A 350 -27.98 2.36 0.47
C LYS A 350 -28.34 0.90 0.21
N ARG A 351 -27.96 0.32 -0.95
CA ARG A 351 -28.19 -1.10 -1.28
C ARG A 351 -27.11 -2.02 -0.69
N HIS A 352 -25.94 -1.47 -0.39
CA HIS A 352 -24.82 -2.22 0.21
C HIS A 352 -25.01 -2.38 1.71
N MET A 353 -24.22 -3.25 2.33
CA MET A 353 -24.23 -3.44 3.79
C MET A 353 -24.02 -2.10 4.53
N PRO A 354 -24.68 -1.89 5.69
CA PRO A 354 -24.46 -0.69 6.48
C PRO A 354 -23.03 -0.65 7.03
N VAL A 355 -22.52 0.56 7.28
CA VAL A 355 -21.32 0.73 8.14
C VAL A 355 -21.76 0.43 9.57
N SER A 356 -20.99 -0.38 10.30
CA SER A 356 -21.25 -0.69 11.71
C SER A 356 -20.79 0.45 12.61
N GLU A 357 -19.55 0.90 12.40
CA GLU A 357 -18.88 1.93 13.19
C GLU A 357 -17.83 2.65 12.35
N TYR A 358 -17.47 3.88 12.74
CA TYR A 358 -16.35 4.61 12.17
C TYR A 358 -15.14 4.51 13.10
N ILE A 359 -14.11 3.80 12.67
CA ILE A 359 -12.87 3.62 13.44
C ILE A 359 -12.08 4.93 13.50
N THR A 360 -11.54 5.24 14.66
CA THR A 360 -10.76 6.46 14.90
C THR A 360 -9.35 6.34 14.28
N PRO A 361 -8.73 7.46 13.85
CA PRO A 361 -7.33 7.46 13.43
C PRO A 361 -6.37 6.82 14.45
N GLU A 362 -6.63 7.03 15.74
CA GLU A 362 -5.85 6.48 16.86
C GLU A 362 -5.92 4.95 16.91
N ALA A 363 -7.09 4.36 16.64
CA ALA A 363 -7.23 2.91 16.54
C ALA A 363 -6.51 2.34 15.31
N PHE A 364 -6.59 3.01 14.16
CA PHE A 364 -5.81 2.63 12.98
C PHE A 364 -4.30 2.64 13.27
N GLU A 365 -3.79 3.67 13.95
CA GLU A 365 -2.38 3.75 14.30
C GLU A 365 -1.96 2.61 15.24
N LYS A 366 -2.82 2.21 16.19
CA LYS A 366 -2.56 1.04 17.04
C LYS A 366 -2.47 -0.26 16.25
N TYR A 367 -3.35 -0.49 15.27
CA TYR A 367 -3.23 -1.65 14.36
C TYR A 367 -1.92 -1.62 13.55
N ARG A 368 -1.47 -0.43 13.14
CA ARG A 368 -0.18 -0.28 12.46
C ARG A 368 0.97 -0.74 13.33
N VAL A 369 1.06 -0.22 14.57
CA VAL A 369 2.11 -0.56 15.53
C VAL A 369 2.11 -2.06 15.82
N ILE A 370 0.95 -2.62 16.20
CA ILE A 370 0.82 -4.04 16.51
C ILE A 370 1.21 -4.91 15.30
N GLY A 371 0.82 -4.54 14.09
CA GLY A 371 1.18 -5.29 12.89
C GLY A 371 2.69 -5.22 12.58
N MET A 372 3.32 -4.06 12.76
CA MET A 372 4.78 -3.97 12.64
C MET A 372 5.48 -4.83 13.70
N ASP A 373 5.00 -4.81 14.95
CA ASP A 373 5.52 -5.65 16.04
C ASP A 373 5.30 -7.15 15.78
N MET A 374 4.25 -7.51 15.02
CA MET A 374 3.99 -8.87 14.55
C MET A 374 4.98 -9.36 13.48
N GLY A 375 5.79 -8.46 12.91
CA GLY A 375 6.75 -8.78 11.85
C GLY A 375 6.16 -8.77 10.45
N PHE A 376 5.07 -8.04 10.22
CA PHE A 376 4.76 -7.61 8.85
C PHE A 376 5.89 -6.72 8.34
N ARG A 377 6.28 -6.87 7.07
CA ARG A 377 7.31 -6.02 6.47
C ARG A 377 6.82 -4.57 6.34
N TYR A 378 5.51 -4.40 6.13
CA TYR A 378 4.87 -3.09 6.10
C TYR A 378 3.38 -3.19 6.42
N VAL A 379 2.87 -2.19 7.13
CA VAL A 379 1.44 -2.04 7.43
C VAL A 379 0.98 -0.63 7.07
N ALA A 380 0.06 -0.52 6.11
CA ALA A 380 -0.67 0.73 5.88
C ALA A 380 -2.00 0.68 6.61
N SER A 381 -2.20 1.59 7.56
CA SER A 381 -3.40 1.62 8.38
C SER A 381 -3.93 3.04 8.47
N GLY A 382 -5.19 3.25 8.09
CA GLY A 382 -5.81 4.56 8.20
C GLY A 382 -7.20 4.62 7.57
N PRO A 383 -8.04 5.60 7.95
CA PRO A 383 -9.44 5.65 7.48
C PRO A 383 -9.56 5.70 5.95
N MET A 384 -8.65 6.42 5.29
CA MET A 384 -8.64 6.61 3.84
C MET A 384 -7.81 5.55 3.10
N VAL A 385 -7.12 4.65 3.80
CA VAL A 385 -6.31 3.60 3.16
C VAL A 385 -7.20 2.67 2.35
N ARG A 386 -6.69 2.24 1.20
CA ARG A 386 -7.24 1.21 0.31
C ARG A 386 -6.12 0.23 -0.02
N SER A 387 -6.47 -0.95 -0.50
CA SER A 387 -5.46 -1.94 -0.94
C SER A 387 -4.48 -1.32 -1.93
N SER A 388 -4.95 -0.51 -2.88
CA SER A 388 -4.11 0.24 -3.83
C SER A 388 -3.78 1.69 -3.44
N TYR A 389 -3.85 2.03 -2.15
CA TYR A 389 -3.54 3.39 -1.71
C TYR A 389 -2.02 3.60 -1.60
N LYS A 390 -1.51 4.38 -2.56
CA LYS A 390 -0.28 5.18 -2.62
C LYS A 390 0.75 5.07 -1.49
N ALA A 391 0.36 5.28 -0.23
CA ALA A 391 1.29 5.19 0.89
C ALA A 391 1.98 3.81 0.91
N GLY A 392 1.26 2.72 0.61
CA GLY A 392 1.90 1.41 0.52
C GLY A 392 2.88 1.27 -0.64
N GLU A 393 2.60 1.89 -1.77
CA GLU A 393 3.34 1.66 -3.01
C GLU A 393 4.72 2.33 -2.99
N PHE A 394 4.84 3.50 -2.36
CA PHE A 394 6.15 4.14 -2.15
C PHE A 394 7.07 3.27 -1.27
N TYR A 395 6.55 2.81 -0.12
CA TYR A 395 7.33 1.95 0.79
C TYR A 395 7.65 0.61 0.16
N ILE A 396 6.69 -0.01 -0.54
CA ILE A 396 6.89 -1.24 -1.30
C ILE A 396 7.99 -1.06 -2.35
N LYS A 397 7.96 0.04 -3.12
CA LYS A 397 9.01 0.36 -4.09
C LYS A 397 10.37 0.45 -3.40
N SER A 398 10.48 1.21 -2.32
CA SER A 398 11.73 1.33 -1.56
C SER A 398 12.22 -0.01 -1.00
N MET A 399 11.31 -0.89 -0.55
CA MET A 399 11.66 -2.22 -0.07
C MET A 399 12.18 -3.12 -1.20
N ILE A 400 11.50 -3.14 -2.35
CA ILE A 400 11.91 -3.92 -3.51
C ILE A 400 13.27 -3.43 -4.02
N ASP A 401 13.47 -2.12 -4.09
CA ASP A 401 14.73 -1.52 -4.52
C ASP A 401 15.87 -1.85 -3.54
N ALA A 402 15.60 -1.84 -2.23
CA ALA A 402 16.57 -2.23 -1.20
C ALA A 402 16.93 -3.73 -1.27
N ASP A 403 15.94 -4.62 -1.45
CA ASP A 403 16.17 -6.06 -1.60
C ASP A 403 17.00 -6.37 -2.87
N ARG A 404 16.71 -5.68 -3.97
CA ARG A 404 17.48 -5.79 -5.22
C ARG A 404 18.92 -5.29 -5.06
N ALA A 405 19.12 -4.18 -4.33
CA ALA A 405 20.46 -3.66 -4.05
C ALA A 405 21.29 -4.61 -3.17
N ALA A 406 20.65 -5.23 -2.18
CA ALA A 406 21.29 -6.20 -1.30
C ALA A 406 21.71 -7.48 -2.03
N THR A 407 20.90 -7.96 -2.99
CA THR A 407 21.24 -9.15 -3.80
C THR A 407 22.26 -8.87 -4.90
N ALA A 408 22.33 -7.62 -5.40
CA ALA A 408 23.31 -7.20 -6.42
C ALA A 408 24.71 -6.88 -5.86
N SER A 409 24.84 -6.67 -4.55
CA SER A 409 26.14 -6.43 -3.91
C SER A 409 26.84 -7.77 -3.68
N PRO A 410 27.99 -8.06 -4.33
CA PRO A 410 28.69 -9.32 -4.09
C PRO A 410 29.20 -9.32 -2.65
N SER A 411 29.04 -10.46 -1.97
CA SER A 411 29.73 -10.74 -0.71
C SER A 411 31.22 -10.48 -0.90
N ALA A 412 31.72 -9.41 -0.29
CA ALA A 412 33.14 -9.09 -0.27
C ALA A 412 33.95 -10.14 0.48
#